data_AF-A0A1E4S5N0-F1
#
_entry.id   AF-A0A1E4S5N0-F1
#
_cell.length_a   1.000
_cell.length_b   1.000
_cell.length_c   1.000
_cell.angle_alpha   90.00
_cell.angle_beta   90.00
_cell.angle_gamma   90.00
#
_symmetry.space_group_name_H-M   'P 1'
#
loop_
_entity.id
_entity.type
_entity.pdbx_description
1 polymer ?
#
loop_
_entity_poly.entity_id
_entity_poly.type
_entity_poly.pdbx_seq_one_letter_code
_entity_poly.pdbx_strand_id
1 'polypeptide(L)'
;MTVVMFPRNPWKTIYFPRAVLALGDLAARGKSSKSRMSLLNALLAVVCFNLQSKYEKGSTEMKFFLDLGIQFRTQATAFLKKMLQSGINASKMQDERYKDVIVAMLSMNTIDVVWGTMADCQYHLSLCGEFIAQRMAIRPQLSNKAKSLHRIYSFLRLIQDSTSFQNLENINEEQKNKYLDMLEHSNANRTCKGEFQEVIYPDDGTIGIVFVKSDTAVTRYEPNFINCNRSTTEKGTKLLLTEAMYGITNSLILFFSEAVKLLKLKLYLEKNGDPKDNLRFKNVCTTFEKRLIEWQPEWILKDDEGNFFTDFHEGLHHQIHSMHNALIVYYFTLIRELGDIFLQKHCTDCISHLESLLELSKDKNVKIHSMFFQGFIAGCSATDARLQSRFREWAVKFVKLSGIGSYWGTRQIMFEVWRRRKNAEPNDNWLSVHRDWEMNVMLS
;
A
#
# COMPACT_ATOMS: atom_id res chain seq x y z
N MET A 1 -5.65 -6.06 1.84
CA MET A 1 -5.46 -5.29 3.07
C MET A 1 -6.06 -3.90 2.86
N THR A 2 -7.05 -3.49 3.65
CA THR A 2 -7.62 -2.13 3.60
C THR A 2 -7.43 -1.52 4.98
N VAL A 3 -6.92 -0.29 5.06
CA VAL A 3 -6.63 0.44 6.31
C VAL A 3 -7.92 0.76 7.05
N VAL A 4 -8.94 1.22 6.32
CA VAL A 4 -10.20 1.65 6.90
C VAL A 4 -11.26 0.58 6.71
N MET A 5 -11.93 0.17 7.80
CA MET A 5 -12.98 -0.85 7.74
C MET A 5 -14.37 -0.23 7.67
N PHE A 6 -14.97 -0.26 6.49
CA PHE A 6 -16.37 0.13 6.28
C PHE A 6 -17.32 -1.07 6.18
N PRO A 7 -18.62 -0.90 6.44
CA PRO A 7 -19.61 -1.96 6.22
C PRO A 7 -19.70 -2.45 4.77
N ARG A 8 -19.46 -1.58 3.78
CA ARG A 8 -19.43 -1.91 2.33
C ARG A 8 -18.00 -1.91 1.77
N ASN A 9 -17.09 -2.63 2.42
CA ASN A 9 -15.71 -2.76 1.93
C ASN A 9 -15.60 -3.79 0.76
N PRO A 10 -14.48 -3.76 -0.01
CA PRO A 10 -14.23 -4.74 -1.08
C PRO A 10 -14.26 -6.19 -0.60
N TRP A 11 -13.81 -6.44 0.64
CA TRP A 11 -13.88 -7.77 1.26
C TRP A 11 -15.32 -8.33 1.26
N LYS A 12 -16.27 -7.61 1.85
CA LYS A 12 -17.68 -8.03 1.96
C LYS A 12 -18.41 -8.03 0.63
N THR A 13 -18.05 -7.13 -0.29
CA THR A 13 -18.81 -6.91 -1.53
C THR A 13 -18.27 -7.66 -2.76
N ILE A 14 -17.00 -8.07 -2.72
CA ILE A 14 -16.29 -8.73 -3.82
C ILE A 14 -15.73 -10.08 -3.38
N TYR A 15 -14.82 -10.12 -2.40
CA TYR A 15 -14.04 -11.31 -2.04
C TYR A 15 -14.91 -12.38 -1.37
N PHE A 16 -15.60 -12.03 -0.28
CA PHE A 16 -16.37 -12.96 0.53
C PHE A 16 -17.49 -13.67 -0.26
N PRO A 17 -18.35 -12.97 -1.04
CA PRO A 17 -19.36 -13.65 -1.86
C PRO A 17 -18.75 -14.64 -2.87
N ARG A 18 -17.54 -14.39 -3.38
CA ARG A 18 -16.86 -15.30 -4.32
C ARG A 18 -16.35 -16.56 -3.65
N ALA A 19 -15.83 -16.43 -2.44
CA ALA A 19 -15.41 -17.58 -1.64
C ALA A 19 -16.61 -18.44 -1.24
N VAL A 20 -17.73 -17.83 -0.84
CA VAL A 20 -18.98 -18.57 -0.55
C VAL A 20 -19.52 -19.27 -1.80
N LEU A 21 -19.47 -18.63 -2.97
CA LEU A 21 -19.82 -19.28 -4.23
C LEU A 21 -18.90 -20.48 -4.54
N ALA A 22 -17.60 -20.37 -4.27
CA ALA A 22 -16.65 -21.46 -4.45
C ALA A 22 -17.01 -22.68 -3.58
N LEU A 23 -17.33 -22.43 -2.29
CA LEU A 23 -17.81 -23.43 -1.34
C LEU A 23 -19.12 -24.08 -1.82
N GLY A 24 -20.08 -23.28 -2.27
CA GLY A 24 -21.35 -23.77 -2.79
C GLY A 24 -21.20 -24.62 -4.06
N ASP A 25 -20.36 -24.18 -5.00
CA ASP A 25 -20.02 -24.95 -6.21
C ASP A 25 -19.35 -26.29 -5.84
N LEU A 26 -18.43 -26.28 -4.87
CA LEU A 26 -17.76 -27.49 -4.39
C LEU A 26 -18.74 -28.46 -3.73
N ALA A 27 -19.64 -27.99 -2.88
CA ALA A 27 -20.63 -28.81 -2.21
C ALA A 27 -21.67 -29.40 -3.19
N ALA A 28 -22.12 -28.61 -4.18
CA ALA A 28 -23.17 -29.03 -5.11
C ALA A 28 -22.66 -29.86 -6.29
N ARG A 29 -21.46 -29.57 -6.81
CA ARG A 29 -20.94 -30.17 -8.06
C ARG A 29 -19.62 -30.90 -7.89
N GLY A 30 -19.01 -30.87 -6.71
CA GLY A 30 -17.66 -31.40 -6.46
C GLY A 30 -16.54 -30.61 -7.12
N LYS A 31 -16.83 -29.49 -7.80
CA LYS A 31 -15.84 -28.66 -8.50
C LYS A 31 -16.28 -27.20 -8.57
N SER A 32 -15.31 -26.29 -8.51
CA SER A 32 -15.47 -24.86 -8.83
C SER A 32 -14.36 -24.40 -9.80
N SER A 33 -14.41 -23.14 -10.24
CA SER A 33 -13.38 -22.59 -11.12
C SER A 33 -12.04 -22.50 -10.39
N LYS A 34 -10.93 -22.53 -11.14
CA LYS A 34 -9.58 -22.55 -10.57
C LYS A 34 -9.31 -21.24 -9.82
N SER A 35 -9.77 -20.10 -10.34
CA SER A 35 -9.63 -18.81 -9.65
C SER A 35 -10.39 -18.76 -8.32
N ARG A 36 -11.63 -19.27 -8.28
CA ARG A 36 -12.44 -19.34 -7.06
C ARG A 36 -11.88 -20.29 -6.03
N MET A 37 -11.35 -21.44 -6.45
CA MET A 37 -10.67 -22.38 -5.56
C MET A 37 -9.37 -21.78 -5.03
N SER A 38 -8.59 -21.10 -5.86
CA SER A 38 -7.38 -20.38 -5.43
C SER A 38 -7.73 -19.32 -4.38
N LEU A 39 -8.74 -18.49 -4.64
CA LEU A 39 -9.27 -17.53 -3.65
C LEU A 39 -9.71 -18.21 -2.35
N LEU A 40 -10.57 -19.23 -2.41
CA LEU A 40 -11.10 -19.88 -1.21
C LEU A 40 -9.97 -20.40 -0.31
N ASN A 41 -9.04 -21.14 -0.90
CA ASN A 41 -7.87 -21.66 -0.19
C ASN A 41 -7.00 -20.53 0.35
N ALA A 42 -6.83 -19.43 -0.41
CA ALA A 42 -6.11 -18.26 0.06
C ALA A 42 -6.72 -17.65 1.33
N LEU A 43 -8.05 -17.50 1.37
CA LEU A 43 -8.73 -16.95 2.53
C LEU A 43 -8.64 -17.88 3.74
N LEU A 44 -8.79 -19.18 3.52
CA LEU A 44 -8.64 -20.17 4.59
C LEU A 44 -7.22 -20.19 5.16
N ALA A 45 -6.20 -20.03 4.32
CA ALA A 45 -4.81 -19.89 4.76
C ALA A 45 -4.63 -18.66 5.66
N VAL A 46 -5.14 -17.49 5.25
CA VAL A 46 -5.09 -16.26 6.07
C VAL A 46 -5.79 -16.45 7.42
N VAL A 47 -6.96 -17.10 7.43
CA VAL A 47 -7.68 -17.40 8.67
C VAL A 47 -6.85 -18.31 9.58
N CYS A 48 -6.24 -19.37 9.04
CA CYS A 48 -5.37 -20.27 9.81
C CYS A 48 -4.15 -19.52 10.38
N PHE A 49 -3.51 -18.66 9.59
CA PHE A 49 -2.37 -17.87 10.06
C PHE A 49 -2.74 -16.83 11.12
N ASN A 50 -3.95 -16.28 11.07
CA ASN A 50 -4.48 -15.42 12.12
C ASN A 50 -4.92 -16.21 13.37
N LEU A 51 -5.35 -17.47 13.22
CA LEU A 51 -5.72 -18.31 14.35
C LEU A 51 -4.49 -18.79 15.11
N GLN A 52 -3.44 -19.26 14.43
CA GLN A 52 -2.20 -19.70 15.10
C GLN A 52 -1.60 -18.61 16.00
N SER A 53 -1.74 -17.33 15.64
CA SER A 53 -1.14 -16.21 16.38
C SER A 53 -1.87 -15.91 17.69
N LYS A 54 -3.06 -16.48 17.88
CA LYS A 54 -3.85 -16.38 19.11
C LYS A 54 -3.53 -17.48 20.12
N TYR A 55 -2.87 -18.55 19.70
CA TYR A 55 -2.49 -19.66 20.58
C TYR A 55 -1.09 -19.44 21.16
N GLU A 56 -0.81 -20.11 22.28
CA GLU A 56 0.50 -20.06 22.92
C GLU A 56 1.59 -20.65 22.02
N LYS A 57 2.79 -20.06 22.10
CA LYS A 57 3.93 -20.50 21.29
C LYS A 57 4.26 -21.96 21.59
N GLY A 58 4.23 -22.79 20.55
CA GLY A 58 4.58 -24.21 20.64
C GLY A 58 3.43 -25.15 21.03
N SER A 59 2.23 -24.62 21.28
CA SER A 59 1.02 -25.41 21.53
C SER A 59 0.64 -26.32 20.35
N THR A 60 -0.13 -27.36 20.64
CA THR A 60 -0.67 -28.29 19.62
C THR A 60 -1.57 -27.58 18.62
N GLU A 61 -2.37 -26.63 19.10
CA GLU A 61 -3.31 -25.85 18.30
C GLU A 61 -2.56 -24.89 17.37
N MET A 62 -1.52 -24.21 17.88
CA MET A 62 -0.68 -23.35 17.05
C MET A 62 -0.08 -24.15 15.88
N LYS A 63 0.50 -25.32 16.15
CA LYS A 63 1.10 -26.19 15.12
C LYS A 63 0.05 -26.69 14.12
N PHE A 64 -1.12 -27.11 14.61
CA PHE A 64 -2.22 -27.54 13.75
C PHE A 64 -2.66 -26.45 12.77
N PHE A 65 -2.93 -25.24 13.24
CA PHE A 65 -3.34 -24.14 12.36
C PHE A 65 -2.20 -23.65 11.46
N LEU A 66 -0.96 -23.71 11.93
CA LEU A 66 0.22 -23.44 11.10
C LEU A 66 0.28 -24.40 9.91
N ASP A 67 0.25 -25.71 10.17
CA ASP A 67 0.35 -26.75 9.14
C ASP A 67 -0.84 -26.68 8.17
N LEU A 68 -2.05 -26.49 8.69
CA LEU A 68 -3.26 -26.34 7.88
C LEU A 68 -3.19 -25.08 6.99
N GLY A 69 -2.67 -23.97 7.51
CA GLY A 69 -2.45 -22.75 6.75
C GLY A 69 -1.45 -22.93 5.61
N ILE A 70 -0.35 -23.65 5.86
CA ILE A 70 0.65 -24.01 4.83
C ILE A 70 0.00 -24.87 3.74
N GLN A 71 -0.80 -25.87 4.12
CA GLN A 71 -1.50 -26.72 3.15
C GLN A 71 -2.44 -25.93 2.26
N PHE A 72 -3.28 -25.06 2.84
CA PHE A 72 -4.18 -24.21 2.09
C PHE A 72 -3.43 -23.24 1.17
N ARG A 73 -2.31 -22.66 1.63
CA ARG A 73 -1.45 -21.83 0.79
C ARG A 73 -0.91 -22.61 -0.41
N THR A 74 -0.37 -23.81 -0.20
CA THR A 74 0.12 -24.67 -1.29
C THR A 74 -0.98 -25.01 -2.28
N GLN A 75 -2.19 -25.31 -1.81
CA GLN A 75 -3.35 -25.55 -2.67
C GLN A 75 -3.74 -24.30 -3.46
N ALA A 76 -3.76 -23.13 -2.83
CA ALA A 76 -4.06 -21.86 -3.50
C ALA A 76 -3.08 -21.58 -4.63
N THR A 77 -1.78 -21.77 -4.38
CA THR A 77 -0.71 -21.65 -5.38
C THR A 77 -0.87 -22.66 -6.52
N ALA A 78 -1.21 -23.92 -6.20
CA ALA A 78 -1.42 -24.95 -7.22
C ALA A 78 -2.60 -24.61 -8.15
N PHE A 79 -3.72 -24.14 -7.60
CA PHE A 79 -4.86 -23.68 -8.41
C PHE A 79 -4.52 -22.45 -9.24
N LEU A 80 -3.74 -21.50 -8.70
CA LEU A 80 -3.27 -20.34 -9.45
C LEU A 80 -2.38 -20.77 -10.62
N LYS A 81 -1.40 -21.66 -10.40
CA LYS A 81 -0.54 -22.19 -11.45
C LYS A 81 -1.36 -22.90 -12.53
N LYS A 82 -2.32 -23.75 -12.16
CA LYS A 82 -3.24 -24.42 -13.11
C LYS A 82 -4.10 -23.44 -13.90
N MET A 83 -4.49 -22.31 -13.30
CA MET A 83 -5.21 -21.24 -13.98
C MET A 83 -4.32 -20.54 -15.03
N LEU A 84 -3.04 -20.37 -14.73
CA LEU A 84 -2.06 -19.68 -15.58
C LEU A 84 -1.41 -20.58 -16.65
N GLN A 85 -1.51 -21.90 -16.54
CA GLN A 85 -0.92 -22.87 -17.49
C GLN A 85 -1.36 -22.64 -18.94
N SER A 86 -2.62 -22.22 -19.15
CA SER A 86 -3.14 -21.90 -20.49
C SER A 86 -2.63 -20.56 -21.04
N GLY A 87 -1.79 -19.83 -20.30
CA GLY A 87 -1.36 -18.46 -20.59
C GLY A 87 -2.30 -17.41 -19.97
N ILE A 88 -1.81 -16.18 -19.84
CA ILE A 88 -2.49 -15.07 -19.15
C ILE A 88 -3.63 -14.47 -19.99
N ASN A 89 -3.76 -14.88 -21.26
CA ASN A 89 -4.71 -14.27 -22.19
C ASN A 89 -6.18 -14.57 -21.82
N ALA A 90 -7.00 -13.53 -21.78
CA ALA A 90 -8.45 -13.65 -21.51
C ALA A 90 -9.17 -14.60 -22.49
N SER A 91 -8.70 -14.74 -23.73
CA SER A 91 -9.23 -15.68 -24.73
C SER A 91 -8.92 -17.15 -24.41
N LYS A 92 -7.88 -17.42 -23.62
CA LYS A 92 -7.45 -18.75 -23.17
C LYS A 92 -7.98 -19.11 -21.78
N MET A 93 -8.57 -18.14 -21.08
CA MET A 93 -9.21 -18.29 -19.76
C MET A 93 -10.75 -18.30 -19.86
N GLN A 94 -11.32 -19.00 -20.84
CA GLN A 94 -12.77 -18.95 -21.11
C GLN A 94 -13.64 -19.41 -19.92
N ASP A 95 -13.11 -20.30 -19.09
CA ASP A 95 -13.80 -20.80 -17.88
C ASP A 95 -13.69 -19.85 -16.68
N GLU A 96 -12.87 -18.80 -16.75
CA GLU A 96 -12.57 -17.94 -15.62
C GLU A 96 -13.14 -16.54 -15.83
N ARG A 97 -13.79 -16.01 -14.79
CA ARG A 97 -14.32 -14.64 -14.81
C ARG A 97 -13.22 -13.67 -14.43
N TYR A 98 -13.09 -12.57 -15.18
CA TYR A 98 -12.10 -11.51 -14.95
C TYR A 98 -11.92 -11.10 -13.48
N LYS A 99 -13.02 -10.79 -12.78
CA LYS A 99 -12.99 -10.36 -11.38
C LYS A 99 -12.54 -11.47 -10.43
N ASP A 100 -12.81 -12.73 -10.77
CA ASP A 100 -12.47 -13.87 -9.94
C ASP A 100 -10.96 -14.15 -10.04
N VAL A 101 -10.38 -13.99 -11.25
CA VAL A 101 -8.92 -14.06 -11.50
C VAL A 101 -8.15 -12.98 -10.75
N ILE A 102 -8.54 -11.70 -10.87
CA ILE A 102 -7.85 -10.61 -10.17
C ILE A 102 -7.92 -10.80 -8.65
N VAL A 103 -9.09 -11.17 -8.13
CA VAL A 103 -9.26 -11.43 -6.71
C VAL A 103 -8.38 -12.58 -6.25
N ALA A 104 -8.21 -13.64 -7.04
CA ALA A 104 -7.28 -14.72 -6.73
C ALA A 104 -5.82 -14.22 -6.66
N MET A 105 -5.35 -13.47 -7.67
CA MET A 105 -3.99 -12.92 -7.70
C MET A 105 -3.72 -11.95 -6.53
N LEU A 106 -4.63 -11.03 -6.24
CA LEU A 106 -4.50 -10.09 -5.12
C LEU A 106 -4.60 -10.78 -3.75
N SER A 107 -5.33 -11.90 -3.65
CA SER A 107 -5.39 -12.69 -2.43
C SER A 107 -4.07 -13.40 -2.16
N MET A 108 -3.38 -13.90 -3.19
CA MET A 108 -2.04 -14.49 -3.03
C MET A 108 -1.05 -13.51 -2.41
N ASN A 109 -1.02 -12.27 -2.92
CA ASN A 109 -0.23 -11.19 -2.33
C ASN A 109 -0.56 -10.95 -0.85
N THR A 110 -1.83 -11.05 -0.47
CA THR A 110 -2.23 -10.95 0.95
C THR A 110 -1.72 -12.12 1.78
N ILE A 111 -1.75 -13.36 1.28
CA ILE A 111 -1.18 -14.51 2.00
C ILE A 111 0.32 -14.33 2.18
N ASP A 112 1.04 -13.90 1.14
CA ASP A 112 2.49 -13.74 1.18
C ASP A 112 2.91 -12.69 2.23
N VAL A 113 2.14 -11.60 2.33
CA VAL A 113 2.30 -10.59 3.39
C VAL A 113 1.85 -11.11 4.76
N VAL A 114 0.92 -12.04 4.89
CA VAL A 114 0.53 -12.61 6.21
C VAL A 114 1.47 -13.72 6.66
N TRP A 115 2.02 -14.49 5.72
CA TRP A 115 2.95 -15.57 5.98
C TRP A 115 4.39 -15.08 6.20
N GLY A 116 4.79 -14.01 5.51
CA GLY A 116 6.11 -13.37 5.68
C GLY A 116 7.12 -13.77 4.62
N THR A 117 6.70 -14.51 3.59
CA THR A 117 7.49 -14.69 2.37
C THR A 117 7.03 -13.68 1.34
N MET A 118 7.53 -12.45 1.46
CA MET A 118 7.19 -11.36 0.55
C MET A 118 7.93 -11.47 -0.81
N ALA A 119 8.76 -12.50 -1.01
CA ALA A 119 9.51 -12.75 -2.25
C ALA A 119 8.59 -12.80 -3.49
N ASP A 120 7.48 -13.53 -3.39
CA ASP A 120 6.55 -13.76 -4.51
C ASP A 120 5.53 -12.62 -4.73
N CYS A 121 5.49 -11.62 -3.84
CA CYS A 121 4.57 -10.48 -3.95
C CYS A 121 4.73 -9.75 -5.28
N GLN A 122 5.97 -9.53 -5.70
CA GLN A 122 6.29 -8.88 -6.97
C GLN A 122 5.82 -9.71 -8.16
N TYR A 123 6.03 -11.03 -8.13
CA TYR A 123 5.57 -11.93 -9.18
C TYR A 123 4.05 -11.88 -9.36
N HIS A 124 3.29 -11.98 -8.25
CA HIS A 124 1.83 -11.93 -8.31
C HIS A 124 1.27 -10.57 -8.76
N LEU A 125 1.91 -9.46 -8.36
CA LEU A 125 1.52 -8.13 -8.81
C LEU A 125 1.84 -7.92 -10.30
N SER A 126 3.00 -8.36 -10.78
CA SER A 126 3.35 -8.27 -12.22
C SER A 126 2.36 -9.04 -13.08
N LEU A 127 2.03 -10.28 -12.71
CA LEU A 127 1.00 -11.08 -13.39
C LEU A 127 -0.37 -10.38 -13.41
N CYS A 128 -0.76 -9.79 -12.27
CA CYS A 128 -2.01 -9.05 -12.18
C CYS A 128 -2.01 -7.82 -13.11
N GLY A 129 -0.88 -7.12 -13.22
CA GLY A 129 -0.70 -5.99 -14.12
C GLY A 129 -0.82 -6.37 -15.59
N GLU A 130 -0.12 -7.41 -16.01
CA GLU A 130 -0.21 -7.94 -17.38
C GLU A 130 -1.65 -8.32 -17.74
N PHE A 131 -2.34 -9.00 -16.82
CA PHE A 131 -3.74 -9.40 -17.02
C PHE A 131 -4.69 -8.20 -17.13
N ILE A 132 -4.47 -7.16 -16.32
CA ILE A 132 -5.24 -5.91 -16.39
C ILE A 132 -4.99 -5.19 -17.71
N ALA A 133 -3.72 -5.01 -18.11
CA ALA A 133 -3.35 -4.30 -19.34
C ALA A 133 -3.97 -4.98 -20.59
N GLN A 134 -3.87 -6.31 -20.69
CA GLN A 134 -4.50 -7.07 -21.78
C GLN A 134 -6.03 -6.87 -21.81
N ARG A 135 -6.66 -6.86 -20.63
CA ARG A 135 -8.11 -6.65 -20.52
C ARG A 135 -8.51 -5.21 -20.88
N MET A 136 -7.66 -4.21 -20.62
CA MET A 136 -7.90 -2.82 -21.02
C MET A 136 -7.81 -2.62 -22.52
N ALA A 137 -6.84 -3.26 -23.18
CA ALA A 137 -6.70 -3.21 -24.64
C ALA A 137 -7.94 -3.72 -25.38
N ILE A 138 -8.61 -4.76 -24.86
CA ILE A 138 -9.77 -5.37 -25.52
C ILE A 138 -11.09 -4.72 -25.11
N ARG A 139 -11.24 -4.30 -23.85
CA ARG A 139 -12.53 -3.82 -23.29
C ARG A 139 -12.34 -2.65 -22.31
N PRO A 140 -12.01 -1.43 -22.72
CA PRO A 140 -11.62 -0.35 -21.79
C PRO A 140 -12.69 0.02 -20.74
N GLN A 141 -13.97 -0.30 -20.98
CA GLN A 141 -15.06 -0.04 -20.04
C GLN A 141 -15.03 -0.96 -18.80
N LEU A 142 -15.00 -0.34 -17.61
CA LEU A 142 -14.90 -1.01 -16.30
C LEU A 142 -16.13 -0.79 -15.44
N SER A 143 -16.69 -1.88 -14.90
CA SER A 143 -17.70 -1.82 -13.84
C SER A 143 -17.12 -1.29 -12.52
N ASN A 144 -17.95 -0.74 -11.61
CA ASN A 144 -17.49 -0.21 -10.31
C ASN A 144 -16.70 -1.24 -9.47
N LYS A 145 -17.10 -2.51 -9.46
CA LYS A 145 -16.35 -3.59 -8.80
C LYS A 145 -14.97 -3.83 -9.44
N ALA A 146 -14.87 -3.70 -10.77
CA ALA A 146 -13.59 -3.82 -11.47
C ALA A 146 -12.69 -2.62 -11.16
N LYS A 147 -13.22 -1.38 -11.21
CA LYS A 147 -12.49 -0.18 -10.77
C LYS A 147 -11.94 -0.33 -9.34
N SER A 148 -12.75 -0.85 -8.42
CA SER A 148 -12.32 -1.11 -7.03
C SER A 148 -11.13 -2.08 -6.95
N LEU A 149 -11.12 -3.13 -7.77
CA LEU A 149 -9.99 -4.06 -7.83
C LEU A 149 -8.74 -3.42 -8.45
N HIS A 150 -8.90 -2.60 -9.49
CA HIS A 150 -7.80 -1.86 -10.09
C HIS A 150 -7.20 -0.85 -9.09
N ARG A 151 -8.01 -0.23 -8.23
CA ARG A 151 -7.52 0.65 -7.14
C ARG A 151 -6.69 -0.11 -6.13
N ILE A 152 -7.18 -1.27 -5.68
CA ILE A 152 -6.42 -2.14 -4.77
C ILE A 152 -5.10 -2.52 -5.42
N TYR A 153 -5.13 -3.02 -6.65
CA TYR A 153 -3.92 -3.37 -7.40
C TYR A 153 -2.94 -2.20 -7.52
N SER A 154 -3.41 -1.02 -7.96
CA SER A 154 -2.56 0.13 -8.22
C SER A 154 -1.88 0.64 -6.96
N PHE A 155 -2.60 0.65 -5.83
CA PHE A 155 -2.02 1.07 -4.56
C PHE A 155 -1.06 0.02 -3.97
N LEU A 156 -1.39 -1.28 -4.06
CA LEU A 156 -0.46 -2.34 -3.64
C LEU A 156 0.82 -2.33 -4.49
N ARG A 157 0.69 -2.07 -5.80
CA ARG A 157 1.84 -1.87 -6.69
C ARG A 157 2.65 -0.64 -6.29
N LEU A 158 2.01 0.48 -5.95
CA LEU A 158 2.70 1.68 -5.47
C LEU A 158 3.51 1.39 -4.20
N ILE A 159 2.94 0.67 -3.24
CA ILE A 159 3.66 0.26 -2.03
C ILE A 159 4.83 -0.66 -2.38
N GLN A 160 4.60 -1.69 -3.20
CA GLN A 160 5.66 -2.61 -3.62
C GLN A 160 6.80 -1.86 -4.34
N ASP A 161 6.48 -0.88 -5.18
CA ASP A 161 7.46 -0.07 -5.90
C ASP A 161 8.23 0.89 -4.99
N SER A 162 7.68 1.25 -3.82
CA SER A 162 8.37 2.08 -2.82
C SER A 162 9.38 1.30 -1.97
N THR A 163 9.31 -0.03 -1.97
CA THR A 163 10.09 -0.89 -1.05
C THR A 163 10.92 -1.96 -1.74
N SER A 164 10.62 -2.30 -3.00
CA SER A 164 11.40 -3.26 -3.78
C SER A 164 12.51 -2.57 -4.57
N PHE A 165 13.75 -2.85 -4.20
CA PHE A 165 14.94 -2.38 -4.90
C PHE A 165 14.94 -2.73 -6.41
N GLN A 166 14.52 -3.95 -6.77
CA GLN A 166 14.46 -4.37 -8.18
C GLN A 166 13.52 -3.48 -9.01
N ASN A 167 12.37 -3.10 -8.44
CA ASN A 167 11.43 -2.21 -9.13
C ASN A 167 11.91 -0.76 -9.18
N LEU A 168 12.83 -0.40 -8.29
CA LEU A 168 13.41 0.95 -8.21
C LEU A 168 14.51 1.18 -9.25
N GLU A 169 15.33 0.17 -9.53
CA GLU A 169 16.45 0.30 -10.49
C GLU A 169 16.09 0.02 -11.95
N ASN A 170 15.02 -0.72 -12.20
CA ASN A 170 14.65 -1.20 -13.54
C ASN A 170 13.80 -0.17 -14.32
N ILE A 171 14.33 1.05 -14.51
CA ILE A 171 13.73 2.01 -15.45
C ILE A 171 14.58 2.18 -16.72
N ASN A 172 13.92 2.32 -17.87
CA ASN A 172 14.56 2.60 -19.16
C ASN A 172 14.50 4.10 -19.51
N GLU A 173 15.20 4.51 -20.57
CA GLU A 173 15.21 5.90 -21.07
C GLU A 173 13.80 6.46 -21.33
N GLU A 174 12.91 5.65 -21.92
CA GLU A 174 11.53 6.05 -22.22
C GLU A 174 10.73 6.35 -20.94
N GLN A 175 10.84 5.48 -19.93
CA GLN A 175 10.22 5.66 -18.62
C GLN A 175 10.81 6.85 -17.88
N LYS A 176 12.13 7.06 -17.97
CA LYS A 176 12.81 8.24 -17.40
C LYS A 176 12.21 9.52 -17.98
N ASN A 177 12.14 9.64 -19.30
CA ASN A 177 11.58 10.83 -19.95
C ASN A 177 10.10 11.02 -19.57
N LYS A 178 9.32 9.94 -19.61
CA LYS A 178 7.91 9.94 -19.19
C LYS A 178 7.72 10.44 -17.76
N TYR A 179 8.53 9.99 -16.81
CA TYR A 179 8.44 10.42 -15.40
C TYR A 179 8.88 11.86 -15.22
N LEU A 180 9.96 12.27 -15.86
CA LEU A 180 10.47 13.64 -15.75
C LEU A 180 9.43 14.64 -16.28
N ASP A 181 8.86 14.38 -17.46
CA ASP A 181 7.83 15.21 -18.05
C ASP A 181 6.57 15.25 -17.16
N MET A 182 6.09 14.11 -16.66
CA MET A 182 4.94 14.07 -15.74
C MET A 182 5.15 14.90 -14.49
N LEU A 183 6.34 14.85 -13.90
CA LEU A 183 6.65 15.57 -12.66
C LEU A 183 6.77 17.09 -12.91
N GLU A 184 7.36 17.49 -14.03
CA GLU A 184 7.41 18.90 -14.45
C GLU A 184 6.01 19.46 -14.69
N HIS A 185 5.16 18.73 -15.43
CA HIS A 185 3.76 19.12 -15.66
C HIS A 185 2.97 19.20 -14.36
N SER A 186 3.16 18.23 -13.45
CA SER A 186 2.52 18.23 -12.14
C SER A 186 2.95 19.41 -11.27
N ASN A 187 4.24 19.76 -11.29
CA ASN A 187 4.77 20.97 -10.65
C ASN A 187 4.14 22.24 -11.22
N ALA A 188 4.10 22.37 -12.55
CA ALA A 188 3.52 23.52 -13.23
C ALA A 188 2.02 23.68 -12.94
N ASN A 189 1.26 22.58 -12.97
CA ASN A 189 -0.20 22.62 -12.82
C ASN A 189 -0.65 23.02 -11.41
N ARG A 190 0.10 22.65 -10.37
CA ARG A 190 -0.25 22.95 -8.97
C ARG A 190 0.10 24.37 -8.53
N THR A 191 0.56 25.23 -9.44
CA THR A 191 0.65 26.68 -9.18
C THR A 191 -0.69 27.39 -9.36
N CYS A 192 -1.66 26.74 -10.01
CA CYS A 192 -2.99 27.26 -10.28
C CYS A 192 -4.03 26.63 -9.36
N LYS A 193 -5.23 27.23 -9.35
CA LYS A 193 -6.44 26.63 -8.76
C LYS A 193 -6.80 25.33 -9.51
N GLY A 194 -7.36 24.36 -8.79
CA GLY A 194 -7.60 23.03 -9.31
C GLY A 194 -8.03 22.03 -8.24
N GLU A 195 -8.18 20.78 -8.65
CA GLU A 195 -8.65 19.68 -7.81
C GLU A 195 -7.87 18.38 -8.07
N PHE A 196 -7.80 17.53 -7.06
CA PHE A 196 -7.20 16.20 -7.18
C PHE A 196 -8.23 15.19 -7.65
N GLN A 197 -7.99 14.55 -8.79
CA GLN A 197 -8.92 13.63 -9.41
C GLN A 197 -8.28 12.28 -9.71
N GLU A 198 -9.07 11.23 -9.59
CA GLU A 198 -8.68 9.87 -9.94
C GLU A 198 -8.77 9.65 -11.45
N VAL A 199 -7.70 9.15 -12.06
CA VAL A 199 -7.62 8.87 -13.50
C VAL A 199 -7.24 7.41 -13.72
N ILE A 200 -7.86 6.80 -14.74
CA ILE A 200 -7.54 5.46 -15.20
C ILE A 200 -6.60 5.61 -16.40
N TYR A 201 -5.39 5.07 -16.30
CA TYR A 201 -4.46 5.05 -17.42
C TYR A 201 -4.89 3.97 -18.43
N PRO A 202 -5.11 4.33 -19.70
CA PRO A 202 -5.63 3.38 -20.69
C PRO A 202 -4.63 2.27 -21.03
N ASP A 203 -3.32 2.58 -20.98
CA ASP A 203 -2.25 1.68 -21.40
C ASP A 203 -2.14 0.44 -20.51
N ASP A 204 -2.20 0.62 -19.19
CA ASP A 204 -1.96 -0.45 -18.20
C ASP A 204 -3.15 -0.67 -17.25
N GLY A 205 -4.22 0.11 -17.37
CA GLY A 205 -5.40 0.04 -16.53
C GLY A 205 -5.18 0.42 -15.08
N THR A 206 -4.02 0.97 -14.75
CA THR A 206 -3.73 1.44 -13.40
C THR A 206 -4.55 2.69 -13.10
N ILE A 207 -4.78 2.90 -11.81
CA ILE A 207 -5.52 4.02 -11.29
C ILE A 207 -4.54 4.89 -10.52
N GLY A 208 -4.40 6.13 -10.97
CA GLY A 208 -3.58 7.15 -10.33
C GLY A 208 -4.40 8.36 -9.94
N ILE A 209 -3.74 9.28 -9.25
CA ILE A 209 -4.29 10.60 -8.94
C ILE A 209 -3.54 11.62 -9.79
N VAL A 210 -4.24 12.63 -10.31
CA VAL A 210 -3.62 13.79 -10.97
C VAL A 210 -4.25 15.08 -10.43
N PHE A 211 -3.53 16.18 -10.59
CA PHE A 211 -4.09 17.51 -10.32
C PHE A 211 -4.58 18.13 -11.62
N VAL A 212 -5.87 18.45 -11.66
CA VAL A 212 -6.53 19.05 -12.83
C VAL A 212 -6.81 20.52 -12.51
N LYS A 213 -6.42 21.42 -13.43
CA LYS A 213 -6.70 22.84 -13.30
C LYS A 213 -8.22 23.08 -13.34
N SER A 214 -8.69 23.95 -12.46
CA SER A 214 -10.09 24.36 -12.36
C SER A 214 -10.13 25.84 -11.99
N ASP A 215 -11.22 26.53 -12.33
CA ASP A 215 -11.46 27.90 -11.90
C ASP A 215 -11.69 27.99 -10.37
N THR A 216 -12.06 26.86 -9.75
CA THR A 216 -12.25 26.71 -8.31
C THR A 216 -10.95 26.31 -7.60
N ALA A 217 -10.65 26.97 -6.48
CA ALA A 217 -9.57 26.53 -5.59
C ALA A 217 -9.91 25.17 -4.98
N VAL A 218 -8.90 24.45 -4.48
CA VAL A 218 -9.10 23.20 -3.72
C VAL A 218 -9.99 23.54 -2.51
N THR A 219 -11.27 23.17 -2.60
CA THR A 219 -12.21 23.39 -1.51
C THR A 219 -11.95 22.30 -0.48
N ARG A 220 -11.67 22.66 0.77
CA ARG A 220 -11.59 21.67 1.84
C ARG A 220 -12.98 21.07 2.08
N TYR A 221 -13.06 19.77 2.31
CA TYR A 221 -14.34 19.07 2.47
C TYR A 221 -14.27 18.03 3.59
N GLU A 222 -15.41 17.73 4.22
CA GLU A 222 -15.49 16.58 5.12
C GLU A 222 -15.42 15.27 4.30
N PRO A 223 -14.63 14.26 4.71
CA PRO A 223 -14.50 13.03 3.93
C PRO A 223 -15.84 12.35 3.68
N ASN A 224 -16.24 12.30 2.40
CA ASN A 224 -17.57 11.87 1.95
C ASN A 224 -17.95 10.44 2.39
N PHE A 225 -16.98 9.61 2.74
CA PHE A 225 -17.18 8.21 3.13
C PHE A 225 -17.55 8.01 4.61
N ILE A 226 -17.39 9.02 5.47
CA ILE A 226 -17.66 8.92 6.92
C ILE A 226 -19.15 8.67 7.20
N ASN A 227 -20.02 9.36 6.45
CA ASN A 227 -21.47 9.31 6.64
C ASN A 227 -22.18 8.21 5.80
N CYS A 228 -21.43 7.40 5.06
CA CYS A 228 -22.01 6.41 4.13
C CYS A 228 -22.63 5.17 4.80
N ASN A 229 -22.75 5.14 6.13
CA ASN A 229 -23.56 4.17 6.86
C ASN A 229 -25.08 4.42 6.66
N ARG A 230 -25.49 5.57 6.11
CA ARG A 230 -26.90 5.97 5.88
C ARG A 230 -27.21 6.17 4.38
N SER A 231 -27.69 5.10 3.73
CA SER A 231 -28.48 5.01 2.47
C SER A 231 -27.94 5.52 1.10
N THR A 232 -28.52 4.89 0.04
CA THR A 232 -28.40 5.00 -1.45
C THR A 232 -27.17 4.40 -2.19
N THR A 233 -27.42 3.96 -3.43
CA THR A 233 -26.52 3.22 -4.36
C THR A 233 -25.39 4.09 -4.93
N GLU A 234 -25.61 5.40 -5.10
CA GLU A 234 -24.58 6.34 -5.57
C GLU A 234 -23.51 6.62 -4.51
N LYS A 235 -23.91 6.80 -3.24
CA LYS A 235 -22.98 7.00 -2.11
C LYS A 235 -22.13 5.75 -1.84
N GLY A 236 -22.65 4.56 -2.12
CA GLY A 236 -21.90 3.30 -2.05
C GLY A 236 -20.72 3.20 -3.02
N THR A 237 -20.72 3.97 -4.12
CA THR A 237 -19.62 4.00 -5.10
C THR A 237 -18.47 4.89 -4.61
N LYS A 238 -18.76 5.92 -3.81
CA LYS A 238 -17.77 6.82 -3.17
C LYS A 238 -16.95 6.11 -2.07
N LEU A 239 -17.55 5.13 -1.38
CA LEU A 239 -16.88 4.27 -0.39
C LEU A 239 -15.78 3.36 -0.97
N LEU A 240 -15.73 3.21 -2.29
CA LEU A 240 -14.78 2.36 -3.00
C LEU A 240 -13.66 3.18 -3.68
N LEU A 241 -13.57 4.48 -3.37
CA LEU A 241 -12.47 5.34 -3.79
C LEU A 241 -11.18 4.98 -3.02
N THR A 242 -10.04 5.27 -3.64
CA THR A 242 -8.72 4.96 -3.09
C THR A 242 -8.51 5.63 -1.74
N GLU A 243 -8.91 6.90 -1.61
CA GLU A 243 -8.80 7.67 -0.37
C GLU A 243 -9.57 7.05 0.81
N ALA A 244 -10.75 6.47 0.54
CA ALA A 244 -11.55 5.82 1.56
C ALA A 244 -10.86 4.53 2.03
N MET A 245 -10.39 3.69 1.10
CA MET A 245 -9.79 2.39 1.44
C MET A 245 -8.53 2.50 2.30
N TYR A 246 -7.73 3.56 2.09
CA TYR A 246 -6.44 3.74 2.75
C TYR A 246 -6.42 4.83 3.83
N GLY A 247 -7.52 5.59 3.96
CA GLY A 247 -7.65 6.63 4.99
C GLY A 247 -6.67 7.78 4.81
N ILE A 248 -6.30 8.07 3.56
CA ILE A 248 -5.35 9.13 3.18
C ILE A 248 -5.91 9.93 2.01
N THR A 249 -5.56 11.21 1.92
CA THR A 249 -6.11 12.09 0.89
C THR A 249 -5.53 11.83 -0.50
N ASN A 250 -6.25 12.25 -1.55
CA ASN A 250 -5.79 12.11 -2.93
C ASN A 250 -4.47 12.85 -3.18
N SER A 251 -4.29 14.05 -2.62
CA SER A 251 -3.02 14.76 -2.72
C SER A 251 -1.86 13.98 -2.11
N LEU A 252 -2.06 13.32 -0.95
CA LEU A 252 -1.02 12.55 -0.30
C LEU A 252 -0.67 11.26 -1.06
N ILE A 253 -1.67 10.60 -1.66
CA ILE A 253 -1.44 9.47 -2.59
C ILE A 253 -0.61 9.93 -3.79
N LEU A 254 -0.89 11.13 -4.31
CA LEU A 254 -0.13 11.70 -5.41
C LEU A 254 1.31 12.02 -5.00
N PHE A 255 1.53 12.65 -3.83
CA PHE A 255 2.88 12.86 -3.28
C PHE A 255 3.65 11.55 -3.13
N PHE A 256 3.00 10.49 -2.65
CA PHE A 256 3.64 9.18 -2.53
C PHE A 256 4.05 8.63 -3.90
N SER A 257 3.15 8.69 -4.89
CA SER A 257 3.45 8.26 -6.26
C SER A 257 4.61 9.05 -6.89
N GLU A 258 4.67 10.35 -6.65
CA GLU A 258 5.74 11.21 -7.15
C GLU A 258 7.08 10.95 -6.43
N ALA A 259 7.08 10.76 -5.11
CA ALA A 259 8.28 10.42 -4.36
C ALA A 259 8.90 9.10 -4.84
N VAL A 260 8.07 8.09 -5.13
CA VAL A 260 8.55 6.83 -5.71
C VAL A 260 9.14 7.04 -7.11
N LYS A 261 8.48 7.80 -7.99
CA LYS A 261 9.03 8.13 -9.32
C LYS A 261 10.33 8.92 -9.25
N LEU A 262 10.43 9.87 -8.32
CA LEU A 262 11.65 10.65 -8.08
C LEU A 262 12.80 9.76 -7.62
N LEU A 263 12.54 8.78 -6.75
CA LEU A 263 13.56 7.82 -6.34
C LEU A 263 14.05 6.97 -7.53
N LYS A 264 13.13 6.48 -8.37
CA LYS A 264 13.49 5.73 -9.59
C LYS A 264 14.36 6.57 -10.54
N LEU A 265 13.96 7.83 -10.76
CA LEU A 265 14.73 8.77 -11.57
C LEU A 265 16.12 9.03 -11.01
N LYS A 266 16.23 9.23 -9.69
CA LYS A 266 17.51 9.42 -9.03
C LYS A 266 18.46 8.26 -9.29
N LEU A 267 18.03 7.03 -9.00
CA LEU A 267 18.85 5.82 -9.16
C LEU A 267 19.28 5.61 -10.62
N TYR A 268 18.43 5.98 -11.57
CA TYR A 268 18.77 5.93 -12.98
C TYR A 268 19.82 6.98 -13.37
N LEU A 269 19.64 8.22 -12.94
CA LEU A 269 20.53 9.34 -13.25
C LEU A 269 21.90 9.18 -12.57
N GLU A 270 21.98 8.51 -11.41
CA GLU A 270 23.26 8.16 -10.79
C GLU A 270 24.09 7.20 -11.65
N LYS A 271 23.43 6.31 -12.40
CA LYS A 271 24.10 5.32 -13.28
C LYS A 271 24.39 5.87 -14.68
N ASN A 272 23.45 6.64 -15.24
CA ASN A 272 23.43 7.02 -16.66
C ASN A 272 23.46 8.54 -16.90
N GLY A 273 23.76 9.34 -15.88
CA GLY A 273 23.41 10.76 -15.81
C GLY A 273 23.93 11.64 -16.95
N ASP A 274 23.00 12.26 -17.66
CA ASP A 274 23.23 13.45 -18.49
C ASP A 274 23.17 14.72 -17.61
N PRO A 275 24.16 15.64 -17.67
CA PRO A 275 24.12 16.93 -17.00
C PRO A 275 22.79 17.70 -17.18
N LYS A 276 22.16 17.63 -18.35
CA LYS A 276 20.90 18.33 -18.62
C LYS A 276 19.74 17.75 -17.79
N ASP A 277 19.63 16.43 -17.76
CA ASP A 277 18.58 15.74 -17.00
C ASP A 277 18.80 15.89 -15.49
N ASN A 278 20.06 15.92 -15.04
CA ASN A 278 20.40 16.22 -13.65
C ASN A 278 19.91 17.62 -13.21
N LEU A 279 20.00 18.63 -14.09
CA LEU A 279 19.47 19.97 -13.79
C LEU A 279 17.94 19.97 -13.73
N ARG A 280 17.27 19.32 -14.68
CA ARG A 280 15.81 19.17 -14.68
C ARG A 280 15.33 18.47 -13.41
N PHE A 281 15.97 17.35 -13.06
CA PHE A 281 15.70 16.60 -11.84
C PHE A 281 15.82 17.45 -10.57
N LYS A 282 16.88 18.27 -10.46
CA LYS A 282 17.06 19.21 -9.33
C LYS A 282 15.91 20.22 -9.24
N ASN A 283 15.50 20.81 -10.36
CA ASN A 283 14.39 21.78 -10.39
C ASN A 283 13.06 21.14 -9.96
N VAL A 284 12.81 19.93 -10.45
CA VAL A 284 11.64 19.15 -10.07
C VAL A 284 11.65 18.86 -8.57
N CYS A 285 12.80 18.43 -8.03
CA CYS A 285 12.96 18.14 -6.60
C CYS A 285 12.69 19.36 -5.73
N THR A 286 13.29 20.51 -6.03
CA THR A 286 13.10 21.74 -5.23
C THR A 286 11.63 22.15 -5.15
N THR A 287 10.90 22.05 -6.26
CA THR A 287 9.47 22.38 -6.30
C THR A 287 8.62 21.34 -5.57
N PHE A 288 8.94 20.05 -5.73
CA PHE A 288 8.28 18.97 -5.01
C PHE A 288 8.46 19.10 -3.49
N GLU A 289 9.69 19.36 -3.05
CA GLU A 289 10.10 19.51 -1.65
C GLU A 289 9.28 20.59 -0.94
N LYS A 290 9.23 21.80 -1.53
CA LYS A 290 8.45 22.91 -0.98
C LYS A 290 6.98 22.51 -0.77
N ARG A 291 6.36 21.90 -1.78
CA ARG A 291 4.96 21.46 -1.72
C ARG A 291 4.74 20.35 -0.70
N LEU A 292 5.69 19.44 -0.53
CA LEU A 292 5.60 18.36 0.45
C LEU A 292 5.67 18.92 1.88
N ILE A 293 6.57 19.88 2.16
CA ILE A 293 6.69 20.50 3.48
C ILE A 293 5.47 21.37 3.81
N GLU A 294 5.03 22.21 2.86
CA GLU A 294 3.91 23.13 3.04
C GLU A 294 2.54 22.45 2.93
N TRP A 295 2.51 21.14 2.71
CA TRP A 295 1.31 20.38 2.47
C TRP A 295 0.30 20.49 3.62
N GLN A 296 -0.98 20.58 3.27
CA GLN A 296 -2.11 20.57 4.19
C GLN A 296 -3.21 19.63 3.65
N PRO A 297 -3.94 18.92 4.52
CA PRO A 297 -4.99 18.01 4.10
C PRO A 297 -6.16 18.76 3.45
N GLU A 298 -6.74 18.15 2.42
CA GLU A 298 -8.00 18.58 1.81
C GLU A 298 -9.20 18.35 2.73
N TRP A 299 -9.03 17.53 3.77
CA TRP A 299 -10.10 17.11 4.65
C TRP A 299 -10.29 18.05 5.84
N ILE A 300 -11.54 18.42 6.10
CA ILE A 300 -11.95 19.07 7.34
C ILE A 300 -12.30 17.97 8.35
N LEU A 301 -11.54 17.88 9.43
CA LEU A 301 -11.68 16.84 10.46
C LEU A 301 -12.06 17.39 11.84
N LYS A 302 -12.04 18.72 11.98
CA LYS A 302 -12.26 19.46 13.22
C LYS A 302 -13.26 20.58 12.99
N ASP A 303 -13.96 20.96 14.04
CA ASP A 303 -14.76 22.18 14.09
C ASP A 303 -13.89 23.44 14.21
N ASP A 304 -14.54 24.61 14.22
CA ASP A 304 -13.88 25.91 14.34
C ASP A 304 -13.23 26.12 15.72
N GLU A 305 -13.64 25.34 16.74
CA GLU A 305 -13.08 25.36 18.09
C GLU A 305 -11.84 24.45 18.21
N GLY A 306 -11.56 23.62 17.18
CA GLY A 306 -10.42 22.72 17.12
C GLY A 306 -10.69 21.32 17.66
N ASN A 307 -11.94 20.99 18.00
CA ASN A 307 -12.36 19.66 18.44
C ASN A 307 -12.63 18.77 17.23
N PHE A 308 -12.29 17.48 17.34
CA PHE A 308 -12.61 16.51 16.28
C PHE A 308 -14.11 16.24 16.24
N PHE A 309 -14.69 16.16 15.03
CA PHE A 309 -16.12 15.87 14.89
C PHE A 309 -16.50 14.49 15.47
N THR A 310 -15.64 13.49 15.33
CA THR A 310 -15.78 12.16 15.95
C THR A 310 -14.41 11.52 16.17
N ASP A 311 -14.35 10.45 16.97
CA ASP A 311 -13.15 9.62 17.15
C ASP A 311 -12.63 9.03 15.81
N PHE A 312 -13.53 8.85 14.84
CA PHE A 312 -13.13 8.40 13.50
C PHE A 312 -12.39 9.50 12.73
N HIS A 313 -12.81 10.77 12.87
CA HIS A 313 -12.09 11.91 12.30
C HIS A 313 -10.71 12.07 12.96
N GLU A 314 -10.64 11.90 14.28
CA GLU A 314 -9.38 11.86 15.04
C GLU A 314 -8.46 10.74 14.50
N GLY A 315 -8.99 9.54 14.29
CA GLY A 315 -8.24 8.44 13.68
C GLY A 315 -7.72 8.73 12.26
N LEU A 316 -8.54 9.36 11.41
CA LEU A 316 -8.11 9.79 10.07
C LEU A 316 -7.00 10.85 10.14
N HIS A 317 -7.10 11.79 11.08
CA HIS A 317 -6.08 12.80 11.30
C HIS A 317 -4.73 12.16 11.63
N HIS A 318 -4.70 11.23 12.60
CA HIS A 318 -3.47 10.52 12.94
C HIS A 318 -2.93 9.64 11.79
N GLN A 319 -3.81 8.98 11.04
CA GLN A 319 -3.41 8.18 9.88
C GLN A 319 -2.75 9.04 8.78
N ILE A 320 -3.32 10.21 8.50
CA ILE A 320 -2.80 11.13 7.49
C ILE A 320 -1.48 11.75 7.92
N HIS A 321 -1.38 12.26 9.15
CA HIS A 321 -0.17 12.94 9.60
C HIS A 321 1.00 11.98 9.83
N SER A 322 0.75 10.74 10.26
CA SER A 322 1.80 9.71 10.27
C SER A 322 2.29 9.37 8.86
N MET A 323 1.39 9.28 7.88
CA MET A 323 1.77 9.07 6.47
C MET A 323 2.57 10.25 5.90
N HIS A 324 2.16 11.48 6.17
CA HIS A 324 2.86 12.68 5.71
C HIS A 324 4.27 12.76 6.30
N ASN A 325 4.43 12.57 7.61
CA ASN A 325 5.76 12.55 8.24
C ASN A 325 6.64 11.41 7.69
N ALA A 326 6.08 10.21 7.50
CA ALA A 326 6.83 9.11 6.89
C ALA A 326 7.27 9.41 5.45
N LEU A 327 6.43 10.11 4.65
CA LEU A 327 6.79 10.53 3.29
C LEU A 327 7.89 11.60 3.28
N ILE A 328 7.88 12.53 4.24
CA ILE A 328 8.96 13.50 4.43
C ILE A 328 10.26 12.74 4.71
N VAL A 329 10.26 11.83 5.69
CA VAL A 329 11.43 11.00 6.00
C VAL A 329 11.90 10.25 4.76
N TYR A 330 11.00 9.51 4.09
CA TYR A 330 11.29 8.77 2.87
C TYR A 330 11.97 9.65 1.80
N TYR A 331 11.40 10.82 1.53
CA TYR A 331 11.90 11.74 0.50
C TYR A 331 13.29 12.26 0.85
N PHE A 332 13.46 12.77 2.06
CA PHE A 332 14.73 13.39 2.45
C PHE A 332 15.84 12.38 2.65
N THR A 333 15.57 11.17 3.14
CA THR A 333 16.60 10.14 3.26
C THR A 333 17.02 9.57 1.91
N LEU A 334 16.06 9.23 1.04
CA LEU A 334 16.37 8.43 -0.16
C LEU A 334 16.60 9.30 -1.40
N ILE A 335 15.92 10.43 -1.52
CA ILE A 335 16.06 11.31 -2.69
C ILE A 335 17.10 12.41 -2.40
N ARG A 336 17.03 13.06 -1.23
CA ARG A 336 17.95 14.16 -0.89
C ARG A 336 19.19 13.75 -0.13
N GLU A 337 19.27 12.52 0.37
CA GLU A 337 20.39 12.02 1.19
C GLU A 337 20.68 12.91 2.42
N LEU A 338 19.63 13.48 2.98
CA LEU A 338 19.74 14.24 4.22
C LEU A 338 20.01 13.27 5.37
N GLY A 339 21.01 13.58 6.20
CA GLY A 339 21.32 12.77 7.38
C GLY A 339 20.15 12.69 8.34
N ASP A 340 19.92 11.50 8.91
CA ASP A 340 18.75 11.21 9.75
C ASP A 340 18.61 12.15 10.95
N ILE A 341 19.70 12.72 11.46
CA ILE A 341 19.69 13.65 12.59
C ILE A 341 18.75 14.85 12.37
N PHE A 342 18.61 15.30 11.12
CA PHE A 342 17.74 16.43 10.76
C PHE A 342 16.25 16.03 10.67
N LEU A 343 15.95 14.73 10.66
CA LEU A 343 14.62 14.18 10.46
C LEU A 343 13.96 13.67 11.75
N GLN A 344 14.64 13.78 12.91
CA GLN A 344 14.15 13.21 14.17
C GLN A 344 12.82 13.81 14.65
N LYS A 345 12.56 15.08 14.34
CA LYS A 345 11.24 15.70 14.62
C LYS A 345 10.13 14.94 13.87
N HIS A 346 10.29 14.73 12.57
CA HIS A 346 9.33 13.98 11.76
C HIS A 346 9.20 12.52 12.21
N CYS A 347 10.29 11.89 12.63
CA CYS A 347 10.25 10.55 13.19
C CYS A 347 9.43 10.50 14.49
N THR A 348 9.61 11.50 15.37
CA THR A 348 8.88 11.65 16.64
C THR A 348 7.40 11.94 16.43
N ASP A 349 7.06 12.84 15.50
CA ASP A 349 5.68 13.18 15.17
C ASP A 349 4.97 11.97 14.53
N CYS A 350 5.66 11.24 13.65
CA CYS A 350 5.16 10.01 13.04
C CYS A 350 4.78 8.96 14.10
N ILE A 351 5.71 8.61 15.00
CA ILE A 351 5.44 7.58 16.02
C ILE A 351 4.35 8.02 17.00
N SER A 352 4.28 9.31 17.34
CA SER A 352 3.27 9.81 18.28
C SER A 352 1.86 9.68 17.68
N HIS A 353 1.69 10.01 16.39
CA HIS A 353 0.42 9.77 15.70
C HIS A 353 0.09 8.28 15.56
N LEU A 354 1.08 7.43 15.29
CA LEU A 354 0.89 5.99 15.21
C LEU A 354 0.48 5.37 16.56
N GLU A 355 1.03 5.85 17.67
CA GLU A 355 0.65 5.45 19.03
C GLU A 355 -0.78 5.91 19.36
N SER A 356 -1.13 7.18 19.10
CA SER A 356 -2.49 7.68 19.31
C SER A 356 -3.52 6.91 18.47
N LEU A 357 -3.19 6.54 17.23
CA LEU A 357 -4.06 5.72 16.40
C LEU A 357 -4.29 4.31 16.99
N LEU A 358 -3.25 3.69 17.56
CA LEU A 358 -3.39 2.40 18.25
C LEU A 358 -4.27 2.52 19.50
N GLU A 359 -4.12 3.59 20.27
CA GLU A 359 -4.94 3.87 21.46
C GLU A 359 -6.41 4.04 21.09
N LEU A 360 -6.72 4.84 20.06
CA LEU A 360 -8.09 4.99 19.55
C LEU A 360 -8.69 3.68 19.06
N SER A 361 -7.90 2.84 18.40
CA SER A 361 -8.37 1.54 17.93
C SER A 361 -8.72 0.61 19.11
N LYS A 362 -7.90 0.62 20.16
CA LYS A 362 -8.08 -0.23 21.34
C LYS A 362 -9.21 0.27 22.26
N ASP A 363 -9.21 1.55 22.59
CA ASP A 363 -10.04 2.11 23.65
C ASP A 363 -11.40 2.59 23.13
N LYS A 364 -11.43 3.12 21.90
CA LYS A 364 -12.63 3.68 21.28
C LYS A 364 -13.16 2.84 20.10
N ASN A 365 -12.57 1.67 19.83
CA ASN A 365 -12.94 0.76 18.73
C ASN A 365 -12.95 1.46 17.36
N VAL A 366 -12.05 2.43 17.16
CA VAL A 366 -11.87 3.09 15.86
C VAL A 366 -11.29 2.10 14.85
N LYS A 367 -11.99 1.93 13.73
CA LYS A 367 -11.72 0.90 12.72
C LYS A 367 -10.76 1.38 11.62
N ILE A 368 -9.66 1.98 12.03
CA ILE A 368 -8.58 2.48 11.16
C ILE A 368 -7.27 1.87 11.66
N HIS A 369 -6.54 1.21 10.77
CA HIS A 369 -5.21 0.67 11.06
C HIS A 369 -4.16 1.33 10.19
N SER A 370 -3.03 1.75 10.76
CA SER A 370 -1.89 2.25 9.98
C SER A 370 -1.34 1.19 9.01
N MET A 371 -0.68 1.64 7.96
CA MET A 371 0.18 0.79 7.13
C MET A 371 1.50 0.58 7.87
N PHE A 372 2.12 -0.60 7.72
CA PHE A 372 3.43 -0.81 8.35
C PHE A 372 4.51 0.11 7.78
N PHE A 373 4.32 0.60 6.54
CA PHE A 373 5.19 1.57 5.87
C PHE A 373 5.56 2.77 6.75
N GLN A 374 4.58 3.40 7.39
CA GLN A 374 4.79 4.63 8.16
C GLN A 374 5.81 4.44 9.28
N GLY A 375 5.59 3.41 10.10
CA GLY A 375 6.45 3.12 11.24
C GLY A 375 7.78 2.50 10.84
N PHE A 376 7.83 1.76 9.73
CA PHE A 376 9.09 1.24 9.22
C PHE A 376 10.02 2.35 8.72
N ILE A 377 9.52 3.25 7.87
CA ILE A 377 10.36 4.32 7.30
C ILE A 377 10.87 5.25 8.41
N ALA A 378 9.97 5.76 9.24
CA ALA A 378 10.36 6.65 10.34
C ALA A 378 11.20 5.93 11.41
N GLY A 379 10.92 4.65 11.68
CA GLY A 379 11.66 3.84 12.64
C GLY A 379 13.08 3.53 12.17
N CYS A 380 13.27 3.21 10.89
CA CYS A 380 14.61 3.06 10.29
C CYS A 380 15.44 4.34 10.43
N SER A 381 14.83 5.52 10.36
CA SER A 381 15.51 6.81 10.55
C SER A 381 15.69 7.25 12.00
N ALA A 382 15.20 6.51 13.00
CA ALA A 382 15.38 6.87 14.41
C ALA A 382 16.85 6.73 14.85
N THR A 383 17.43 7.78 15.42
CA THR A 383 18.86 7.80 15.82
C THR A 383 19.07 7.53 17.30
N ASP A 384 18.18 7.98 18.19
CA ASP A 384 18.31 7.79 19.63
C ASP A 384 17.61 6.54 20.15
N ALA A 385 18.15 5.96 21.22
CA ALA A 385 17.68 4.69 21.78
C ALA A 385 16.23 4.76 22.32
N ARG A 386 15.78 5.93 22.79
CA ARG A 386 14.42 6.09 23.33
C ARG A 386 13.40 6.04 22.20
N LEU A 387 13.67 6.76 21.11
CA LEU A 387 12.80 6.73 19.92
C LEU A 387 12.79 5.34 19.27
N GLN A 388 13.95 4.68 19.16
CA GLN A 388 14.05 3.29 18.70
C GLN A 388 13.20 2.33 19.57
N SER A 389 13.20 2.51 20.89
CA SER A 389 12.35 1.71 21.80
C SER A 389 10.86 1.92 21.51
N ARG A 390 10.41 3.16 21.29
CA ARG A 390 9.01 3.45 20.94
C ARG A 390 8.58 2.74 19.66
N PHE A 391 9.38 2.80 18.59
CA PHE A 391 9.09 2.07 17.35
C PHE A 391 9.08 0.54 17.54
N ARG A 392 9.99 0.01 18.36
CA ARG A 392 10.03 -1.41 18.70
C ARG A 392 8.75 -1.86 19.41
N GLU A 393 8.32 -1.10 20.41
CA GLU A 393 7.10 -1.38 21.19
C GLU A 393 5.84 -1.23 20.34
N TRP A 394 5.76 -0.16 19.56
CA TRP A 394 4.69 0.07 18.60
C TRP A 394 4.56 -1.09 17.62
N ALA A 395 5.66 -1.55 17.01
CA ALA A 395 5.62 -2.64 16.05
C ALA A 395 5.07 -3.95 16.66
N VAL A 396 5.39 -4.23 17.92
CA VAL A 396 4.84 -5.40 18.65
C VAL A 396 3.34 -5.23 18.88
N LYS A 397 2.90 -4.05 19.35
CA LYS A 397 1.47 -3.74 19.57
C LYS A 397 0.68 -3.80 18.26
N PHE A 398 1.22 -3.24 17.18
CA PHE A 398 0.62 -3.23 15.84
C PHE A 398 0.41 -4.63 15.29
N VAL A 399 1.42 -5.51 15.36
CA VAL A 399 1.30 -6.90 14.89
C VAL A 399 0.22 -7.66 15.68
N LYS A 400 0.18 -7.45 17.00
CA LYS A 400 -0.85 -8.07 17.87
C LYS A 400 -2.26 -7.60 17.53
N LEU A 401 -2.43 -6.32 17.18
CA LEU A 401 -3.72 -5.73 16.82
C LEU A 401 -4.18 -6.13 15.41
N SER A 402 -3.28 -6.02 14.43
CA SER A 402 -3.58 -6.26 13.01
C SER A 402 -3.78 -7.75 12.67
N GLY A 403 -3.24 -8.66 13.49
CA GLY A 403 -3.26 -10.10 13.21
C GLY A 403 -2.32 -10.51 12.07
N ILE A 404 -1.52 -9.57 11.53
CA ILE A 404 -0.54 -9.82 10.47
C ILE A 404 0.79 -10.17 11.16
N GLY A 405 1.03 -11.47 11.35
CA GLY A 405 2.17 -11.99 12.11
C GLY A 405 3.55 -11.87 11.45
N SER A 406 3.62 -11.34 10.23
CA SER A 406 4.73 -11.59 9.30
C SER A 406 5.79 -10.49 9.19
N TYR A 407 5.51 -9.26 9.65
CA TYR A 407 6.47 -8.14 9.57
C TYR A 407 7.73 -8.35 10.42
N TRP A 408 7.97 -9.57 10.91
CA TRP A 408 9.22 -9.97 11.53
C TRP A 408 10.43 -9.60 10.66
N GLY A 409 10.42 -9.96 9.37
CA GLY A 409 11.54 -9.65 8.47
C GLY A 409 11.81 -8.15 8.36
N THR A 410 10.75 -7.37 8.18
CA THR A 410 10.82 -5.91 8.17
C THR A 410 11.35 -5.33 9.49
N ARG A 411 10.94 -5.88 10.63
CA ARG A 411 11.44 -5.46 11.95
C ARG A 411 12.92 -5.78 12.10
N GLN A 412 13.39 -6.92 11.58
CA GLN A 412 14.81 -7.26 11.59
C GLN A 412 15.63 -6.26 10.77
N ILE A 413 15.15 -5.84 9.61
CA ILE A 413 15.82 -4.79 8.81
C ILE A 413 15.95 -3.50 9.62
N MET A 414 14.88 -3.06 10.29
CA MET A 414 14.91 -1.87 11.13
C MET A 414 15.92 -2.00 12.29
N PHE A 415 15.99 -3.17 12.93
CA PHE A 415 16.96 -3.42 14.00
C PHE A 415 18.40 -3.50 13.50
N GLU A 416 18.60 -4.06 12.31
CA GLU A 416 19.90 -4.15 11.67
C GLU A 416 20.43 -2.77 11.29
N VAL A 417 19.56 -1.88 10.78
CA VAL A 417 19.90 -0.47 10.54
C VAL A 417 20.43 0.18 11.82
N TRP A 418 19.73 0.02 12.95
CA TRP A 418 20.18 0.57 14.23
C TRP A 418 21.51 -0.03 14.70
N ARG A 419 21.71 -1.33 14.48
CA ARG A 419 22.96 -2.02 14.81
C ARG A 419 24.14 -1.48 13.99
N ARG A 420 23.99 -1.40 12.66
CA ARG A 420 25.02 -0.86 11.76
C ARG A 420 25.42 0.56 12.14
N ARG A 421 24.43 1.42 12.41
CA ARG A 421 24.67 2.81 12.88
C ARG A 421 25.44 2.88 14.18
N LYS A 422 25.02 2.08 15.18
CA LYS A 422 25.69 2.05 16.49
C LYS A 422 27.17 1.63 16.37
N ASN A 423 27.48 0.79 15.40
CA ASN A 423 28.83 0.29 15.14
C ASN A 423 29.62 1.11 14.10
N ALA A 424 29.04 2.20 13.57
CA ALA A 424 29.59 2.98 12.45
C ALA A 424 29.96 2.11 11.22
N GLU A 425 29.16 1.08 10.96
CA GLU A 425 29.31 0.23 9.77
C GLU A 425 28.78 0.95 8.52
N PRO A 426 29.36 0.72 7.34
CA PRO A 426 28.83 1.27 6.09
C PRO A 426 27.45 0.67 5.77
N ASN A 427 26.74 1.25 4.79
CA ASN A 427 25.46 0.73 4.31
C ASN A 427 24.41 0.59 5.43
N ASP A 428 24.35 1.60 6.31
CA ASP A 428 23.52 1.68 7.50
C ASP A 428 22.10 2.22 7.24
N ASN A 429 21.63 2.10 6.00
CA ASN A 429 20.28 2.45 5.57
C ASN A 429 19.49 1.20 5.21
N TRP A 430 18.17 1.29 5.34
CA TRP A 430 17.29 0.13 5.18
C TRP A 430 17.32 -0.43 3.75
N LEU A 431 17.56 0.40 2.73
CA LEU A 431 17.63 -0.03 1.33
C LEU A 431 18.86 -0.91 1.09
N SER A 432 19.98 -0.57 1.73
CA SER A 432 21.21 -1.35 1.63
C SER A 432 21.11 -2.66 2.42
N VAL A 433 20.54 -2.64 3.62
CA VAL A 433 20.25 -3.88 4.38
C VAL A 433 19.32 -4.80 3.59
N HIS A 434 18.26 -4.24 3.01
CA HIS A 434 17.32 -4.95 2.15
C HIS A 434 18.02 -5.63 0.96
N ARG A 435 18.91 -4.90 0.28
CA ARG A 435 19.74 -5.41 -0.81
C ARG A 435 20.69 -6.52 -0.35
N ASP A 436 21.42 -6.30 0.74
CA ASP A 436 22.41 -7.26 1.26
C ASP A 436 21.76 -8.57 1.72
N TRP A 437 20.51 -8.51 2.19
CA TRP A 437 19.76 -9.68 2.65
C TRP A 437 18.93 -10.35 1.54
N GLU A 438 18.89 -9.77 0.34
CA GLU A 438 18.05 -10.21 -0.79
C GLU A 438 16.57 -10.43 -0.40
N MET A 439 16.09 -9.67 0.59
CA MET A 439 14.74 -9.82 1.11
C MET A 439 13.80 -8.87 0.40
N ASN A 440 12.82 -9.36 -0.34
CA ASN A 440 11.71 -8.51 -0.78
C ASN A 440 10.83 -8.15 0.42
N VAL A 441 10.36 -6.90 0.50
CA VAL A 441 9.54 -6.41 1.59
C VAL A 441 8.36 -5.64 1.02
N MET A 442 7.15 -5.96 1.48
CA MET A 442 5.93 -5.27 1.14
C MET A 442 5.30 -4.71 2.40
N LEU A 443 5.15 -3.38 2.46
CA LEU A 443 4.78 -2.63 3.67
C LEU A 443 3.34 -2.12 3.65
N SER A 444 2.43 -2.92 3.09
CA SER A 444 1.01 -2.58 2.92
C SER A 444 0.19 -2.60 4.19
#